data_AF-A0A9J6H2Y7-F1
#
_entry.id   AF-A0A9J6H2Y7-F1
#
_cell.length_a   1.000
_cell.length_b   1.000
_cell.length_c   1.000
_cell.angle_alpha   90.00
_cell.angle_beta   90.00
_cell.angle_gamma   90.00
#
_symmetry.space_group_name_H-M   'P 1'
#
loop_
_entity.id
_entity.type
_entity.pdbx_description
1 polymer ?
#
loop_
_entity_poly.entity_id
_entity_poly.type
_entity_poly.pdbx_seq_one_letter_code
_entity_poly.pdbx_strand_id
1 'polypeptide(L)' 'MDLTRMHRNAQRLLDQYGPLVREVVVGDRVVVHVFDPRDMEHVFRNEGRFPARLSHRALLKYRRERPDVYGSGGLFPS' A
#
# COMPACT_ATOMS: atom_id res chain seq x y z
N MET A 1 12.89 12.72 -6.27
CA MET A 1 11.74 11.86 -6.59
C MET A 1 10.53 12.77 -6.78
N ASP A 2 9.90 12.77 -7.95
CA ASP A 2 8.69 13.58 -8.17
C ASP A 2 7.48 12.80 -7.62
N LEU A 3 6.91 13.30 -6.52
CA LEU A 3 5.78 12.68 -5.82
C LEU A 3 4.46 12.81 -6.60
N THR A 4 4.38 13.73 -7.58
CA THR A 4 3.18 13.90 -8.41
C THR A 4 3.13 12.88 -9.56
N ARG A 5 4.24 12.18 -9.84
CA ARG A 5 4.39 11.26 -10.97
C ARG A 5 4.93 9.90 -10.52
N MET A 6 4.36 9.33 -9.45
CA MET A 6 4.80 8.05 -8.87
C MET A 6 4.87 6.91 -9.88
N HIS A 7 3.94 6.84 -10.84
CA HIS A 7 3.95 5.83 -11.91
C HIS A 7 5.25 5.85 -12.74
N ARG A 8 5.87 7.02 -12.95
CA ARG A 8 7.16 7.12 -13.67
C ARG A 8 8.32 6.64 -12.83
N ASN A 9 8.26 6.84 -11.51
CA ASN A 9 9.29 6.31 -10.61
C ASN A 9 9.20 4.78 -10.58
N ALA A 10 7.99 4.24 -10.50
CA ALA A 10 7.73 2.80 -10.58
C ALA A 10 8.23 2.20 -11.90
N GLN A 11 7.96 2.85 -13.04
CA GLN A 11 8.48 2.43 -14.34
C GLN A 11 10.01 2.35 -14.36
N ARG A 12 10.70 3.36 -13.80
CA ARG A 12 12.17 3.34 -13.73
C ARG A 12 12.71 2.19 -12.89
N LEU A 13 12.03 1.84 -11.78
CA LEU A 13 12.41 0.70 -10.96
C LEU A 13 12.27 -0.61 -11.74
N LEU A 14 11.17 -0.77 -12.47
CA LEU A 14 10.94 -1.92 -13.35
C LEU A 14 12.02 -2.02 -14.44
N ASP A 15 12.30 -0.93 -15.14
CA ASP A 15 13.26 -0.91 -16.24
C ASP A 15 14.69 -1.23 -15.75
N GLN A 16 15.06 -0.78 -14.55
CA GLN A 16 16.41 -0.93 -14.02
C GLN A 16 16.66 -2.27 -13.32
N TYR A 17 15.67 -2.77 -12.57
CA TYR A 17 15.87 -3.92 -11.66
C TYR A 17 14.99 -5.12 -12.01
N GLY A 18 14.02 -4.95 -12.91
CA GLY A 18 13.11 -6.00 -13.33
C GLY A 18 11.81 -6.07 -12.50
N PRO A 19 11.09 -7.20 -12.58
CA PRO A 19 9.69 -7.28 -12.16
C PRO A 19 9.47 -7.34 -10.63
N LEU A 20 10.52 -7.56 -9.84
CA LEU A 20 10.44 -7.66 -8.39
C LEU A 20 11.58 -6.87 -7.75
N VAL A 21 11.25 -5.77 -7.08
CA VAL A 21 12.25 -4.81 -6.58
C VAL A 21 12.10 -4.58 -5.09
N ARG A 22 13.19 -4.78 -4.35
CA ARG A 22 13.28 -4.44 -2.92
C ARG A 22 13.85 -3.04 -2.75
N GLU A 23 13.03 -2.11 -2.26
CA GLU A 23 13.43 -0.74 -1.92
C GLU A 23 13.50 -0.55 -0.40
N VAL A 24 14.61 -0.01 0.10
CA VAL A 24 14.72 0.47 1.48
C VAL A 24 14.41 1.96 1.46
N VAL A 25 13.26 2.35 2.00
CA VAL A 25 12.73 3.71 1.83
C VAL A 25 13.29 4.67 2.87
N VAL A 26 12.97 4.45 4.15
CA VAL A 26 13.46 5.24 5.29
C VAL A 26 13.73 4.30 6.45
N GLY A 27 14.96 4.31 6.97
CA GLY A 27 15.38 3.44 8.07
C GLY A 27 15.29 1.97 7.68
N ASP A 28 14.54 1.21 8.46
CA ASP A 28 14.29 -0.23 8.29
C ASP A 28 13.04 -0.54 7.44
N ARG A 29 12.34 0.48 6.93
CA ARG A 29 11.13 0.28 6.13
C ARG A 29 11.47 -0.20 4.73
N VAL A 30 11.08 -1.44 4.46
CA VAL A 30 11.22 -2.09 3.16
C VAL A 30 9.89 -2.06 2.42
N VAL A 31 9.93 -1.66 1.16
CA VAL A 31 8.85 -1.83 0.19
C VAL A 31 9.31 -2.82 -0.86
N VAL A 32 8.43 -3.76 -1.20
CA VAL A 32 8.64 -4.67 -2.34
C VAL A 32 7.69 -4.24 -3.45
N HIS A 33 8.24 -3.76 -4.56
CA HIS A 33 7.49 -3.43 -5.76
C HIS A 33 7.34 -4.71 -6.59
N VAL A 34 6.10 -5.05 -6.92
CA VAL A 34 5.74 -6.23 -7.71
C VAL A 34 5.11 -5.75 -9.00
N PHE A 35 5.70 -6.10 -10.14
CA PHE A 35 5.26 -5.65 -11.46
C PHE A 35 4.72 -6.79 -12.34
N ASP A 36 5.05 -8.05 -12.07
CA ASP A 36 4.49 -9.21 -12.77
C ASP A 36 3.07 -9.52 -12.24
N PRO A 37 2.04 -9.60 -13.11
CA PRO A 37 0.68 -9.92 -12.69
C PRO A 37 0.53 -11.26 -11.94
N ARG A 38 1.36 -12.27 -12.28
CA ARG A 38 1.35 -13.57 -11.60
C ARG A 38 1.83 -13.45 -10.17
N ASP A 39 2.88 -12.65 -9.94
CA ASP A 39 3.40 -12.38 -8.60
C ASP A 39 2.40 -11.54 -7.79
N MET A 40 1.71 -10.57 -8.41
CA MET A 40 0.63 -9.83 -7.76
C MET A 40 -0.49 -10.76 -7.29
N GLU A 41 -0.91 -11.70 -8.15
CA GLU A 41 -1.90 -12.72 -7.80
C GLU A 41 -1.42 -13.60 -6.64
N HIS A 42 -0.16 -14.06 -6.68
CA HIS A 42 0.43 -14.84 -5.60
C HIS A 42 0.41 -14.07 -4.27
N VAL A 43 0.81 -12.80 -4.24
CA VAL A 43 0.75 -11.97 -3.03
C VAL A 43 -0.69 -11.84 -2.56
N PHE A 44 -1.62 -11.50 -3.45
CA PHE A 44 -3.03 -11.30 -3.11
C PHE A 44 -3.68 -12.56 -2.51
N ARG A 45 -3.40 -13.74 -3.09
CA ARG A 45 -3.95 -15.02 -2.60
C ARG A 45 -3.37 -15.46 -1.25
N ASN A 46 -2.18 -14.97 -0.87
CA ASN A 46 -1.49 -15.38 0.36
C ASN A 46 -1.54 -14.34 1.50
N GLU A 47 -2.21 -13.20 1.29
CA GLU A 47 -2.28 -12.08 2.26
C GLU A 47 -3.20 -12.36 3.48
N GLY A 48 -4.00 -13.43 3.43
CA GLY A 48 -4.95 -13.85 4.47
C GLY A 48 -6.31 -13.13 4.40
N ARG A 49 -7.24 -13.47 5.31
CA ARG A 49 -8.61 -12.93 5.31
C ARG A 49 -8.69 -11.42 5.56
N PHE A 50 -7.76 -10.87 6.34
CA PHE A 50 -7.74 -9.46 6.75
C PHE A 50 -6.34 -8.89 6.51
N PRO A 51 -6.02 -8.49 5.28
CA PRO A 51 -4.67 -8.08 4.95
C PRO A 51 -4.31 -6.77 5.64
N ALA A 52 -3.05 -6.63 6.04
CA ALA A 52 -2.58 -5.42 6.69
C ALA A 52 -2.60 -4.24 5.70
N ARG A 53 -3.22 -3.14 6.12
CA ARG A 53 -3.26 -1.89 5.34
C ARG A 53 -2.80 -0.76 6.24
N LEU A 54 -1.51 -0.44 6.20
CA LEU A 54 -0.89 0.55 7.10
C LEU A 54 -1.63 1.90 7.05
N SER A 55 -2.03 2.33 5.85
CA SER A 55 -2.80 3.57 5.63
C SER A 55 -4.16 3.59 6.35
N HIS A 56 -4.74 2.42 6.64
CA HIS A 56 -6.05 2.29 7.27
C HIS A 56 -5.98 2.17 8.81
N ARG A 57 -4.79 2.17 9.41
CA ARG A 57 -4.65 2.11 10.87
C ARG A 57 -5.23 3.36 11.56
N ALA A 58 -5.00 4.53 10.99
CA ALA A 58 -5.58 5.78 11.50
C ALA A 58 -7.11 5.75 11.41
N LEU A 59 -7.65 5.32 10.26
CA LEU A 59 -9.09 5.17 10.07
C LEU A 59 -9.69 4.17 11.06
N LEU A 60 -9.05 3.01 11.27
CA LEU A 60 -9.49 2.01 12.25
C LEU A 60 -9.57 2.59 13.67
N LYS A 61 -8.57 3.39 14.09
CA LYS A 61 -8.57 4.08 15.39
C LYS A 61 -9.78 5.01 15.50
N TYR A 62 -9.97 5.90 14.52
CA TYR A 62 -11.07 6.87 14.56
C TYR A 62 -12.45 6.21 14.50
N ARG A 63 -12.62 5.13 13.74
CA ARG A 63 -13.87 4.35 13.75
C ARG A 63 -14.23 3.78 15.12
N ARG A 64 -13.22 3.35 15.88
CA ARG A 64 -13.42 2.80 17.22
C ARG A 64 -13.72 3.89 18.25
N GLU A 65 -13.04 5.03 18.14
CA GLU A 65 -13.16 6.13 19.11
C GLU A 65 -14.34 7.07 18.85
N ARG A 66 -14.77 7.21 17.59
CA ARG A 66 -15.80 8.17 17.13
C ARG A 66 -16.70 7.51 16.08
N PRO A 67 -17.44 6.44 16.44
CA PRO A 67 -18.26 5.69 15.50
C PRO A 67 -19.42 6.51 14.90
N ASP A 68 -19.87 7.54 15.60
CA ASP A 68 -20.86 8.53 15.15
C ASP A 68 -20.35 9.39 13.98
N VAL A 69 -19.05 9.69 13.93
CA VAL A 69 -18.44 10.52 12.88
C VAL A 69 -17.83 9.69 11.74
N TYR A 70 -17.26 8.51 12.06
CA TYR A 70 -16.52 7.68 11.09
C TYR A 70 -17.18 6.31 10.82
N GLY A 71 -18.45 6.12 11.21
CA GLY A 71 -19.17 4.85 11.03
C GLY A 71 -19.46 4.46 9.58
N SER A 72 -19.29 5.38 8.63
CA SER A 72 -19.50 5.12 7.20
C SER A 72 -18.31 4.40 6.56
N GLY A 73 -18.54 3.82 5.38
CA GLY A 73 -17.51 3.15 4.59
C GLY A 73 -16.39 4.10 4.10
N GLY A 74 -16.65 5.41 4.08
CA GLY A 74 -15.72 6.44 3.60
C GLY A 74 -14.59 6.78 4.57
N LEU A 75 -13.61 7.54 4.07
CA LEU A 75 -12.51 8.11 4.86
C LEU A 75 -12.90 9.45 5.50
N PHE A 76 -13.82 10.19 4.89
CA PHE A 76 -14.28 11.49 5.36
C PHE A 76 -15.54 11.35 6.22
N PRO A 77 -15.72 12.23 7.23
CA PRO A 77 -16.98 12.33 7.95
C PRO A 77 -18.13 12.51 6.96
N SER A 78 -19.18 11.73 7.14
CA SER A 78 -20.44 11.83 6.41
C SER A 78 -21.49 12.52 7.25
#